data_AF-A0A645BBS8-F1
#
_entry.id   AF-A0A645BBS8-F1
#
_cell.length_a   1.000
_cell.length_b   1.000
_cell.length_c   1.000
_cell.angle_alpha   90.00
_cell.angle_beta   90.00
_cell.angle_gamma   90.00
#
_symmetry.space_group_name_H-M   'P 1'
#
loop_
_entity.id
_entity.type
_entity.pdbx_description
1 polymer ?
#
loop_
_entity_poly.entity_id
_entity_poly.type
_entity_poly.pdbx_seq_one_letter_code
_entity_poly.pdbx_strand_id
1 'polypeptide(L)'
;MKKKLMLYLEIQQMKERGFSIQQIAKQLKVSRTTVYNYMEKTPEEAFEWVNSLGSRKKKLDPYKDWIVAWLQKYPHLNASQIQDWLLEKFPDFTVGESTMRLYVNQIREEYQIAKTKVVRQYEAVDPIPNKLDFLDDSSNQILWTKYVINDYEIDSDNKQVIFDVGSEEYGMHSNDLKITMCQEDGKWKIFSISE
;
A
#
# COMPACT_ATOMS: atom_id res chain seq x y z
N MET A 1 -19.79 14.13 -18.18
CA MET A 1 -21.06 13.52 -18.64
C MET A 1 -22.21 14.54 -18.63
N LYS A 2 -22.60 15.13 -17.49
CA LYS A 2 -23.79 16.01 -17.37
C LYS A 2 -23.85 17.21 -18.33
N LYS A 3 -22.74 17.92 -18.56
CA LYS A 3 -22.72 19.16 -19.38
C LYS A 3 -23.13 18.96 -20.85
N LYS A 4 -22.69 17.87 -21.50
CA LYS A 4 -23.00 17.60 -22.92
C LYS A 4 -24.45 17.14 -23.12
N LEU A 5 -24.98 16.34 -22.19
CA LEU A 5 -26.39 15.94 -22.16
C LEU A 5 -27.31 17.13 -21.92
N MET A 6 -26.95 18.03 -20.99
CA MET A 6 -27.71 19.27 -20.76
C MET A 6 -27.74 20.15 -22.02
N LEU A 7 -26.60 20.33 -22.69
CA LEU A 7 -26.54 21.09 -23.95
C LEU A 7 -27.45 20.50 -25.03
N TYR A 8 -27.48 19.17 -25.17
CA TYR A 8 -28.39 18.49 -26.11
C TYR A 8 -29.86 18.78 -25.80
N LEU A 9 -30.27 18.61 -24.55
CA LEU A 9 -31.65 18.87 -24.13
C LEU A 9 -32.06 20.33 -24.38
N GLU A 10 -31.16 21.27 -24.11
CA GLU A 10 -31.41 22.70 -24.29
C GLU A 10 -31.57 23.07 -25.78
N ILE A 11 -30.76 22.46 -26.66
CA ILE A 11 -30.91 22.61 -28.12
C ILE A 11 -32.27 22.06 -28.60
N GLN A 12 -32.69 20.88 -28.12
CA GLN A 12 -33.97 20.29 -28.51
C GLN A 12 -35.16 21.12 -28.00
N GLN A 13 -35.11 21.61 -26.76
CA GLN A 13 -36.15 22.50 -26.22
C GLN A 13 -36.28 23.80 -27.02
N MET A 14 -35.17 24.41 -27.45
CA MET A 14 -35.23 25.60 -28.30
C MET A 14 -35.75 25.29 -29.70
N LYS A 15 -35.47 24.09 -30.24
CA LYS A 15 -36.04 23.62 -31.50
C LYS A 15 -37.56 23.50 -31.42
N GLU A 16 -38.08 22.87 -30.37
CA GLU A 16 -39.52 22.73 -30.12
C GLU A 16 -40.23 24.07 -29.99
N ARG A 17 -39.56 25.07 -29.43
CA ARG A 17 -40.07 26.45 -29.33
C ARG A 17 -39.98 27.24 -30.64
N GLY A 18 -39.46 26.65 -31.72
CA GLY A 18 -39.39 27.26 -33.05
C GLY A 18 -38.24 28.25 -33.24
N PHE A 19 -37.20 28.20 -32.42
CA PHE A 19 -36.03 29.07 -32.62
C PHE A 19 -35.21 28.64 -33.84
N SER A 20 -34.69 29.61 -34.59
CA SER A 20 -33.77 29.35 -35.70
C SER A 20 -32.40 28.87 -35.18
N ILE A 21 -31.69 28.09 -36.01
CA ILE A 21 -30.35 27.56 -35.70
C ILE A 21 -29.38 28.68 -35.32
N GLN A 22 -29.48 29.85 -35.97
CA GLN A 22 -28.63 31.01 -35.68
C GLN A 22 -28.89 31.59 -34.29
N GLN A 23 -30.16 31.66 -33.87
CA GLN A 23 -30.54 32.13 -32.53
C GLN A 23 -30.07 31.16 -31.46
N ILE A 24 -30.24 29.85 -31.68
CA ILE A 24 -29.80 28.79 -30.76
C ILE A 24 -28.28 28.86 -30.55
N ALA A 25 -27.52 28.94 -31.65
CA ALA A 25 -26.06 29.06 -31.59
C ALA A 25 -25.60 30.31 -30.82
N LYS A 26 -26.27 31.45 -31.05
CA LYS A 26 -25.97 32.73 -30.37
C LYS A 26 -26.31 32.68 -28.88
N GLN A 27 -27.43 32.06 -28.52
CA GLN A 27 -27.90 31.99 -27.13
C GLN A 27 -27.08 31.01 -26.29
N LEU A 28 -26.78 29.84 -26.84
CA LEU A 28 -25.98 28.79 -26.17
C LEU A 28 -24.46 29.00 -26.33
N LYS A 29 -24.03 30.03 -27.08
CA LYS A 29 -22.61 30.33 -27.38
C LYS A 29 -21.85 29.12 -27.95
N VAL A 30 -22.50 28.35 -28.82
CA VAL A 30 -21.92 27.17 -29.48
C VAL A 30 -21.83 27.38 -30.99
N SER A 31 -20.94 26.63 -31.64
CA SER A 31 -20.81 26.71 -33.09
C SER A 31 -22.07 26.19 -33.80
N ARG A 32 -22.40 26.75 -34.96
CA ARG A 32 -23.54 26.29 -35.78
C ARG A 32 -23.40 24.79 -36.11
N THR A 33 -22.20 24.33 -36.41
CA THR A 33 -21.90 22.91 -36.67
C THR A 33 -22.23 22.02 -35.48
N THR A 34 -21.98 22.49 -34.25
CA THR A 34 -22.39 21.76 -33.04
C THR A 34 -23.90 21.69 -32.92
N VAL A 35 -24.64 22.76 -33.24
CA VAL A 35 -26.10 22.74 -33.23
C VAL A 35 -26.65 21.75 -34.27
N TYR A 36 -26.12 21.74 -35.49
CA TYR A 36 -26.51 20.76 -36.53
C TYR A 36 -26.29 19.32 -36.05
N ASN A 37 -25.08 19.00 -35.58
CA ASN A 37 -24.74 17.67 -35.09
C ASN A 37 -25.62 17.20 -33.93
N TYR A 38 -26.15 18.11 -33.11
CA TYR A 38 -26.99 17.77 -31.96
C TYR A 38 -28.49 17.75 -32.33
N MET A 39 -28.92 18.50 -33.34
CA MET A 39 -30.30 18.49 -33.83
C MET A 39 -30.65 17.22 -34.63
N GLU A 40 -29.66 16.67 -35.34
CA GLU A 40 -29.81 15.46 -36.16
C GLU A 40 -29.80 14.18 -35.31
N LYS A 41 -29.26 14.24 -34.08
CA LYS A 41 -29.17 13.09 -33.18
C LYS A 41 -30.47 12.79 -32.46
N THR A 42 -30.83 11.52 -32.43
CA THR A 42 -31.93 11.05 -31.57
C THR A 42 -31.52 11.10 -30.09
N PRO A 43 -32.50 11.09 -29.16
CA PRO A 43 -32.20 11.09 -27.73
C PRO A 43 -31.34 9.90 -27.30
N GLU A 44 -31.61 8.74 -27.91
CA GLU A 44 -30.88 7.49 -27.69
C GLU A 44 -29.44 7.60 -28.19
N GLU A 45 -29.23 8.07 -29.42
CA GLU A 45 -27.89 8.29 -29.99
C GLU A 45 -27.08 9.34 -29.20
N ALA A 46 -27.74 10.39 -28.72
CA ALA A 46 -27.09 11.41 -27.91
C ALA A 46 -26.66 10.85 -26.55
N PHE A 47 -27.49 10.01 -25.93
CA PHE A 47 -27.16 9.32 -24.69
C PHE A 47 -26.00 8.34 -24.87
N GLU A 48 -26.04 7.51 -25.92
CA GLU A 48 -24.93 6.62 -26.29
C GLU A 48 -23.66 7.38 -26.64
N TRP A 49 -23.75 8.52 -27.33
CA TRP A 49 -22.59 9.34 -27.66
C TRP A 49 -21.95 9.96 -26.40
N VAL A 50 -22.76 10.49 -25.48
CA VAL A 50 -22.24 11.03 -24.21
C VAL A 50 -21.68 9.92 -23.31
N ASN A 51 -22.29 8.74 -23.33
CA ASN A 51 -21.78 7.56 -22.63
C ASN A 51 -20.47 7.06 -23.25
N SER A 52 -20.38 6.94 -24.57
CA SER A 52 -19.16 6.49 -25.27
C SER A 52 -17.99 7.44 -25.08
N LEU A 53 -18.24 8.76 -25.00
CA LEU A 53 -17.25 9.76 -24.62
C LEU A 53 -16.71 9.57 -23.18
N GLY A 54 -17.53 9.03 -22.27
CA GLY A 54 -17.13 8.68 -20.90
C GLY A 54 -16.59 7.26 -20.76
N SER A 55 -17.00 6.34 -21.63
CA SER A 55 -16.73 4.91 -21.59
C SER A 55 -15.64 4.52 -22.59
N ARG A 56 -14.53 5.27 -22.62
CA ARG A 56 -13.33 4.75 -23.28
C ARG A 56 -13.00 3.42 -22.61
N LYS A 57 -13.29 2.31 -23.30
CA LYS A 57 -13.05 0.96 -22.81
C LYS A 57 -11.60 0.91 -22.36
N LYS A 58 -11.37 0.81 -21.06
CA LYS A 58 -10.01 0.73 -20.53
C LYS A 58 -9.50 -0.64 -20.93
N LYS A 59 -8.21 -0.74 -21.27
CA LYS A 59 -7.58 -2.04 -21.59
C LYS A 59 -7.74 -3.08 -20.46
N LEU A 60 -8.09 -2.61 -19.26
CA LEU A 60 -8.28 -3.39 -18.04
C LEU A 60 -9.73 -3.84 -17.81
N ASP A 61 -10.70 -3.31 -18.55
CA ASP A 61 -12.12 -3.66 -18.38
C ASP A 61 -12.39 -5.17 -18.53
N PRO A 62 -11.77 -5.91 -19.48
CA PRO A 62 -11.96 -7.36 -19.59
C PRO A 62 -11.48 -8.15 -18.38
N TYR A 63 -10.57 -7.57 -17.58
CA TYR A 63 -9.97 -8.21 -16.42
C TYR A 63 -10.59 -7.71 -15.11
N LYS A 64 -11.62 -6.84 -15.17
CA LYS A 64 -12.28 -6.26 -13.99
C LYS A 64 -12.74 -7.35 -13.03
N ASP A 65 -13.38 -8.38 -13.54
CA ASP A 65 -13.98 -9.44 -12.72
C ASP A 65 -12.93 -10.20 -11.92
N TRP A 66 -11.78 -10.50 -12.53
CA TRP A 66 -10.63 -11.12 -11.85
C TRP A 66 -10.06 -10.22 -10.75
N ILE A 67 -9.86 -8.94 -11.07
CA ILE A 67 -9.30 -7.97 -10.11
C ILE A 67 -10.24 -7.77 -8.92
N VAL A 68 -11.55 -7.70 -9.16
CA VAL A 68 -12.57 -7.59 -8.10
C VAL A 68 -12.57 -8.84 -7.22
N ALA A 69 -12.55 -10.04 -7.82
CA ALA A 69 -12.51 -11.29 -7.06
C ALA A 69 -11.27 -11.38 -6.16
N TRP A 70 -10.10 -10.97 -6.65
CA TRP A 70 -8.88 -10.94 -5.84
C TRP A 70 -8.91 -9.89 -4.74
N LEU A 71 -9.43 -8.69 -5.00
CA LEU A 71 -9.56 -7.64 -3.99
C LEU A 71 -10.59 -7.98 -2.91
N GLN A 72 -11.63 -8.73 -3.24
CA GLN A 72 -12.58 -9.26 -2.25
C GLN A 72 -11.95 -10.32 -1.36
N LYS A 73 -11.16 -11.24 -1.96
CA LYS A 73 -10.47 -12.30 -1.21
C LYS A 73 -9.30 -11.77 -0.37
N TYR A 74 -8.57 -10.79 -0.90
CA TYR A 74 -7.35 -10.26 -0.31
C TYR A 74 -7.34 -8.71 -0.39
N PRO A 75 -8.03 -8.02 0.53
CA PRO A 75 -8.16 -6.55 0.50
C PRO A 75 -6.83 -5.79 0.66
N HIS A 76 -5.81 -6.46 1.20
CA HIS A 76 -4.47 -5.92 1.44
C HIS A 76 -3.59 -5.87 0.17
N LEU A 77 -3.97 -6.53 -0.92
CA LEU A 77 -3.13 -6.60 -2.12
C LEU A 77 -2.85 -5.22 -2.70
N ASN A 78 -1.61 -5.02 -3.16
CA ASN A 78 -1.23 -3.80 -3.85
C ASN A 78 -1.46 -3.93 -5.38
N ALA A 79 -1.44 -2.80 -6.08
CA ALA A 79 -1.70 -2.80 -7.52
C ALA A 79 -0.62 -3.55 -8.33
N SER A 80 0.63 -3.52 -7.87
CA SER A 80 1.77 -4.21 -8.50
C SER A 80 1.63 -5.74 -8.36
N GLN A 81 1.25 -6.25 -7.20
CA GLN A 81 0.96 -7.67 -6.97
C GLN A 81 -0.18 -8.18 -7.86
N ILE A 82 -1.24 -7.38 -8.01
CA ILE A 82 -2.34 -7.71 -8.91
C ILE A 82 -1.87 -7.71 -10.37
N GLN A 83 -0.96 -6.80 -10.73
CA GLN A 83 -0.33 -6.78 -12.06
C GLN A 83 0.48 -8.05 -12.32
N ASP A 84 1.28 -8.48 -11.35
CA ASP A 84 2.08 -9.70 -11.45
C ASP A 84 1.17 -10.93 -11.65
N TRP A 85 0.08 -11.03 -10.88
CA TRP A 85 -0.91 -12.10 -11.05
C TRP A 85 -1.63 -12.06 -12.41
N LEU A 86 -1.86 -10.85 -12.95
CA LEU A 86 -2.40 -10.67 -14.29
C LEU A 86 -1.43 -11.17 -15.36
N LEU A 87 -0.14 -10.85 -15.23
CA LEU A 87 0.90 -11.31 -16.16
C LEU A 87 1.09 -12.83 -16.11
N GLU A 88 1.01 -13.43 -14.92
CA GLU A 88 1.06 -14.89 -14.76
C GLU A 88 -0.13 -15.61 -15.43
N LYS A 89 -1.33 -15.02 -15.37
CA LYS A 89 -2.54 -15.59 -15.99
C LYS A 89 -2.66 -15.27 -17.47
N PHE A 90 -2.19 -14.10 -17.90
CA PHE A 90 -2.34 -13.57 -19.24
C PHE A 90 -0.99 -12.99 -19.72
N PRO A 91 -0.10 -13.80 -20.31
CA PRO A 91 1.24 -13.35 -20.70
C PRO A 91 1.24 -12.28 -21.80
N ASP A 92 0.18 -12.20 -22.63
CA ASP A 92 0.03 -11.18 -23.67
C ASP A 92 -0.42 -9.81 -23.13
N PHE A 93 -0.68 -9.71 -21.84
CA PHE A 93 -1.18 -8.50 -21.21
C PHE A 93 -0.06 -7.49 -20.96
N THR A 94 -0.14 -6.32 -21.58
CA THR A 94 0.83 -5.22 -21.35
C THR A 94 0.11 -3.94 -20.93
N VAL A 95 0.29 -3.57 -19.66
CA VAL A 95 -0.23 -2.33 -19.08
C VAL A 95 0.85 -1.68 -18.23
N GLY A 96 0.91 -0.34 -18.24
CA GLY A 96 1.82 0.40 -17.37
C GLY A 96 1.35 0.39 -15.92
N GLU A 97 2.29 0.30 -14.98
CA GLU A 97 2.02 0.24 -13.53
C GLU A 97 1.12 1.40 -13.05
N SER A 98 1.31 2.60 -13.60
CA SER A 98 0.50 3.78 -13.30
C SER A 98 -0.98 3.60 -13.67
N THR A 99 -1.26 2.93 -14.79
CA THR A 99 -2.63 2.64 -15.25
C THR A 99 -3.25 1.59 -14.36
N MET A 100 -2.48 0.57 -13.96
CA MET A 100 -2.96 -0.47 -13.05
C MET A 100 -3.31 0.10 -11.68
N ARG A 101 -2.45 0.95 -11.11
CA ARG A 101 -2.70 1.62 -9.83
C ARG A 101 -3.95 2.49 -9.85
N LEU A 102 -4.13 3.30 -10.90
CA LEU A 102 -5.33 4.13 -11.06
C LEU A 102 -6.60 3.26 -11.15
N TYR A 103 -6.53 2.16 -11.89
CA TYR A 103 -7.65 1.26 -12.08
C TYR A 103 -8.03 0.50 -10.81
N VAL A 104 -7.04 -0.02 -10.07
CA VAL A 104 -7.25 -0.67 -8.77
C VAL A 104 -7.83 0.32 -7.75
N ASN A 105 -7.37 1.58 -7.74
CA ASN A 105 -7.95 2.61 -6.87
C ASN A 105 -9.41 2.90 -7.23
N GLN A 106 -9.74 2.98 -8.52
CA GLN A 106 -11.13 3.16 -8.97
C GLN A 106 -12.02 1.98 -8.56
N ILE A 107 -11.53 0.74 -8.68
CA ILE A 107 -12.26 -0.44 -8.19
C ILE A 107 -12.45 -0.37 -6.67
N ARG A 108 -11.42 0.05 -5.92
CA ARG A 108 -11.56 0.21 -4.47
C ARG A 108 -12.59 1.25 -4.07
N GLU A 109 -12.66 2.37 -4.79
CA GLU A 109 -13.69 3.40 -4.59
C GLU A 109 -15.09 2.88 -4.96
N GLU A 110 -15.21 2.18 -6.09
CA GLU A 110 -16.49 1.64 -6.60
C GLU A 110 -17.07 0.57 -5.66
N TYR A 111 -16.23 -0.34 -5.15
CA TYR A 111 -16.66 -1.45 -4.29
C TYR A 111 -16.47 -1.17 -2.79
N GLN A 112 -16.06 0.05 -2.41
CA GLN A 112 -15.78 0.48 -1.03
C GLN A 112 -14.88 -0.50 -0.23
N ILE A 113 -13.86 -1.04 -0.88
CA ILE A 113 -12.95 -2.01 -0.24
C ILE A 113 -11.92 -1.24 0.58
N ALA A 114 -12.10 -1.21 1.90
CA ALA A 114 -11.16 -0.59 2.82
C ALA A 114 -9.80 -1.31 2.77
N LYS A 115 -8.72 -0.54 2.59
CA LYS A 115 -7.36 -1.08 2.59
C LYS A 115 -7.00 -1.45 4.04
N THR A 116 -7.15 -2.72 4.39
CA THR A 116 -6.67 -3.23 5.69
C THR A 116 -5.16 -3.05 5.72
N LYS A 117 -4.67 -2.12 6.56
CA LYS A 117 -3.25 -2.02 6.86
C LYS A 117 -2.88 -3.28 7.62
N VAL A 118 -2.17 -4.19 6.96
CA VAL A 118 -1.50 -5.27 7.68
C VAL A 118 -0.40 -4.60 8.50
N VAL A 119 -0.63 -4.48 9.82
CA VAL A 119 0.43 -4.15 10.77
C VAL A 119 1.47 -5.26 10.62
N ARG A 120 2.72 -4.91 10.31
CA ARG A 120 3.81 -5.89 10.24
C ARG A 120 3.87 -6.58 11.60
N GLN A 121 3.66 -7.90 11.63
CA GLN A 121 3.82 -8.69 12.85
C GLN A 121 5.29 -8.94 13.18
N TYR A 122 6.16 -8.83 12.18
CA TYR A 122 7.60 -8.96 12.33
C TYR A 122 8.23 -7.60 12.03
N GLU A 123 8.59 -6.89 13.09
CA GLU A 123 9.52 -5.77 13.01
C GLU A 123 10.94 -6.35 13.06
N ALA A 124 11.87 -5.77 12.30
CA ALA A 124 13.27 -6.13 12.42
C ALA A 124 13.72 -5.69 13.82
N VAL A 125 13.90 -6.67 14.71
CA VAL A 125 14.59 -6.43 15.98
C VAL A 125 16.00 -5.96 15.65
N ASP A 126 16.48 -4.93 16.35
CA ASP A 126 17.86 -4.47 16.18
C ASP A 126 18.82 -5.67 16.31
N PRO A 127 19.87 -5.75 15.47
CA PRO A 127 20.81 -6.85 15.53
C PRO A 127 21.38 -6.94 16.95
N ILE A 128 21.30 -8.14 17.55
CA ILE A 128 21.91 -8.44 18.84
C ILE A 128 23.38 -7.99 18.78
N PRO A 129 23.88 -7.20 19.75
CA PRO A 129 25.25 -6.72 19.71
C PRO A 129 26.20 -7.92 19.75
N ASN A 130 26.92 -8.17 18.66
CA ASN A 130 27.93 -9.23 18.54
C ASN A 130 29.18 -8.96 19.40
N LYS A 131 29.18 -7.91 20.24
CA LYS A 131 30.27 -7.60 21.18
C LYS A 131 29.79 -6.70 22.32
N LEU A 132 30.11 -7.07 23.56
CA LEU A 132 29.90 -6.28 24.77
C LEU A 132 30.92 -5.11 24.83
N ASP A 133 30.69 -4.05 24.05
CA ASP A 133 31.50 -2.81 24.13
C ASP A 133 31.14 -1.93 25.37
N PHE A 134 30.40 -2.47 26.34
CA PHE A 134 29.80 -1.73 27.46
C PHE A 134 30.43 -1.99 28.84
N LEU A 135 31.49 -2.79 28.93
CA LEU A 135 32.17 -3.07 30.21
C LEU A 135 33.33 -2.12 30.56
N ASP A 136 33.71 -1.19 29.67
CA ASP A 136 34.89 -0.33 29.90
C ASP A 136 34.60 0.89 30.80
N ASP A 137 33.31 1.24 31.00
CA ASP A 137 32.93 2.49 31.69
C ASP A 137 32.45 2.34 33.14
N SER A 138 32.30 1.12 33.68
CA SER A 138 31.96 0.95 35.09
C SER A 138 33.21 0.74 35.93
N SER A 139 33.53 1.78 36.69
CA SER A 139 34.50 1.85 37.77
C SER A 139 34.18 0.83 38.88
N ASN A 140 34.46 -0.44 38.61
CA ASN A 140 34.53 -1.46 39.64
C ASN A 140 35.65 -2.46 39.33
N GLN A 141 36.46 -2.68 40.34
CA GLN A 141 37.77 -3.31 40.32
C GLN A 141 37.67 -4.82 40.02
N ILE A 142 37.44 -5.22 38.78
CA ILE A 142 37.69 -6.59 38.32
C ILE A 142 38.33 -6.55 36.93
N LEU A 143 39.64 -6.85 36.88
CA LEU A 143 40.40 -7.02 35.64
C LEU A 143 40.03 -8.37 35.01
N TRP A 144 38.93 -8.41 34.28
CA TRP A 144 38.59 -9.55 33.44
C TRP A 144 39.45 -9.53 32.18
N THR A 145 40.54 -10.30 32.15
CA THR A 145 41.45 -10.34 31.00
C THR A 145 40.95 -11.20 29.84
N LYS A 146 39.95 -12.08 30.05
CA LYS A 146 39.33 -12.89 29.00
C LYS A 146 38.02 -13.53 29.48
N TYR A 147 36.91 -13.30 28.78
CA TYR A 147 35.63 -14.00 29.00
C TYR A 147 35.13 -14.59 27.69
N VAL A 148 34.38 -15.69 27.77
CA VAL A 148 33.72 -16.31 26.62
C VAL A 148 32.22 -16.40 26.92
N ILE A 149 31.41 -15.85 26.02
CA ILE A 149 29.96 -16.05 26.04
C ILE A 149 29.71 -17.43 25.43
N ASN A 150 29.18 -18.34 26.24
CA ASN A 150 28.95 -19.71 25.80
C ASN A 150 27.59 -19.86 25.12
N ASP A 151 26.57 -19.22 25.69
CA ASP A 151 25.21 -19.25 25.17
C ASP A 151 24.41 -18.02 25.63
N TYR A 152 23.30 -17.74 24.95
CA TYR A 152 22.36 -16.70 25.37
C TYR A 152 20.91 -17.15 25.15
N GLU A 153 20.07 -16.94 26.17
CA GLU A 153 18.63 -17.16 26.09
C GLU A 153 17.90 -15.82 26.08
N ILE A 154 16.96 -15.67 25.14
CA ILE A 154 16.11 -14.48 25.05
C ILE A 154 14.71 -14.85 25.58
N ASP A 155 14.35 -14.27 26.71
CA ASP A 155 12.96 -14.31 27.19
C ASP A 155 12.14 -13.28 26.39
N SER A 156 11.36 -13.81 25.44
CA SER A 156 10.52 -13.03 24.54
C SER A 156 9.37 -12.32 25.26
N ASP A 157 8.98 -12.78 26.45
CA ASP A 157 7.86 -12.21 27.21
C ASP A 157 8.31 -11.01 28.06
N ASN A 158 9.56 -11.00 28.54
CA ASN A 158 10.08 -9.97 29.45
C ASN A 158 11.14 -9.02 28.85
N LYS A 159 11.51 -9.18 27.57
CA LYS A 159 12.60 -8.42 26.91
C LYS A 159 13.92 -8.50 27.69
N GLN A 160 14.21 -9.65 28.28
CA GLN A 160 15.43 -9.92 29.01
C GLN A 160 16.29 -10.88 28.21
N VAL A 161 17.60 -10.63 28.21
CA VAL A 161 18.60 -11.53 27.62
C VAL A 161 19.48 -12.03 28.76
N ILE A 162 19.55 -13.34 28.88
CA ILE A 162 20.39 -14.02 29.87
C ILE A 162 21.62 -14.53 29.12
N PHE A 163 22.79 -14.11 29.56
CA PHE A 163 24.07 -14.59 29.04
C PHE A 163 24.68 -15.58 30.03
N ASP A 164 25.07 -16.75 29.52
CA ASP A 164 25.88 -17.72 30.24
C ASP A 164 27.36 -17.43 29.96
N VAL A 165 28.09 -17.00 30.99
CA VAL A 165 29.47 -16.52 30.86
C VAL A 165 30.43 -17.42 31.64
N GLY A 166 31.52 -17.84 30.99
CA GLY A 166 32.61 -18.58 31.62
C GLY A 166 33.95 -17.84 31.55
N SER A 167 34.83 -18.09 32.53
CA SER A 167 36.22 -17.60 32.53
C SER A 167 37.21 -18.76 32.68
N GLU A 168 38.16 -18.86 31.77
CA GLU A 168 39.12 -19.97 31.70
C GLU A 168 40.34 -19.77 32.64
N GLU A 169 40.64 -18.52 33.05
CA GLU A 169 41.90 -18.18 33.76
C GLU A 169 41.81 -18.28 35.29
N TYR A 170 40.62 -18.30 35.89
CA TYR A 170 40.45 -18.26 37.35
C TYR A 170 39.92 -19.55 37.98
N GLY A 171 39.91 -20.67 37.24
CA GLY A 171 39.47 -21.97 37.76
C GLY A 171 37.96 -22.06 38.07
N MET A 172 37.16 -21.11 37.59
CA MET A 172 35.71 -21.24 37.49
C MET A 172 35.41 -22.16 36.31
N HIS A 173 34.67 -23.24 36.53
CA HIS A 173 34.29 -24.14 35.44
C HIS A 173 33.13 -23.49 34.66
N SER A 174 33.06 -23.77 33.36
CA SER A 174 32.00 -23.29 32.47
C SER A 174 30.61 -23.54 33.09
N ASN A 175 29.99 -22.48 33.64
CA ASN A 175 28.57 -22.26 33.97
C ASN A 175 28.34 -21.40 35.22
N ASP A 176 29.38 -20.89 35.87
CA ASP A 176 29.22 -20.29 37.19
C ASP A 176 28.67 -18.85 37.19
N LEU A 177 28.26 -18.23 36.08
CA LEU A 177 27.71 -16.86 36.11
C LEU A 177 26.65 -16.62 35.02
N LYS A 178 25.45 -16.25 35.48
CA LYS A 178 24.33 -15.77 34.66
C LYS A 178 24.19 -14.26 34.76
N ILE A 179 24.34 -13.58 33.63
CA ILE A 179 24.13 -12.13 33.53
C ILE A 179 22.79 -11.89 32.86
N THR A 180 21.83 -11.31 33.58
CA THR A 180 20.56 -10.88 33.02
C THR A 180 20.65 -9.41 32.64
N MET A 181 20.35 -9.09 31.39
CA MET A 181 20.33 -7.73 30.86
C MET A 181 18.94 -7.37 30.32
N CYS A 182 18.55 -6.11 30.46
CA CYS A 182 17.33 -5.57 29.87
C CYS A 182 17.65 -4.34 29.01
N GLN A 183 16.79 -4.07 28.01
CA GLN A 183 16.93 -2.91 27.13
C GLN A 183 16.00 -1.79 27.59
N GLU A 184 16.59 -0.66 27.99
CA GLU A 184 15.88 0.55 28.41
C GLU A 184 16.38 1.72 27.54
N ASP A 185 15.47 2.42 26.85
CA ASP A 185 15.78 3.53 25.93
C ASP A 185 16.85 3.21 24.86
N GLY A 186 16.81 1.98 24.32
CA GLY A 186 17.74 1.53 23.28
C GLY A 186 19.15 1.21 23.78
N LYS A 187 19.41 1.27 25.08
CA LYS A 187 20.69 0.89 25.70
C LYS A 187 20.52 -0.35 26.58
N TRP A 188 21.47 -1.28 26.50
CA TRP A 188 21.51 -2.47 27.35
C TRP A 188 22.02 -2.11 28.73
N LYS A 189 21.29 -2.48 29.77
CA LYS A 189 21.71 -2.36 31.17
C LYS A 189 21.74 -3.73 31.84
N ILE A 190 22.71 -3.94 32.71
CA ILE A 190 22.78 -5.14 33.55
C ILE A 190 21.68 -5.02 34.60
N PHE A 191 20.76 -5.98 34.59
CA PHE A 191 19.66 -6.07 35.54
C PHE A 191 20.09 -6.85 36.79
N SER A 192 20.80 -7.97 36.61
CA SER A 192 21.34 -8.78 37.71
C SER A 192 22.48 -9.68 37.24
N ILE A 193 23.39 -10.00 38.17
CA ILE A 193 24.45 -10.99 38.00
C ILE A 193 24.26 -12.03 39.11
N SER A 194 24.13 -13.30 38.75
CA SER A 194 24.02 -14.41 39.70
C SER A 194 25.05 -15.48 39.39
N GLU A 195 25.62 -16.09 40.43
CA GLU A 195 26.50 -17.27 40.35
C GLU A 195 25.66 -18.56 40.30
#